data_AF-A0A507EBS2-F1
#
_entry.id   AF-A0A507EBS2-F1
#
_cell.length_a   1.000
_cell.length_b   1.000
_cell.length_c   1.000
_cell.angle_alpha   90.00
_cell.angle_beta   90.00
_cell.angle_gamma   90.00
#
_symmetry.space_group_name_H-M   'P 1'
#
loop_
_entity.id
_entity.type
_entity.pdbx_description
1 polymer ?
#
loop_
_entity_poly.entity_id
_entity_poly.type
_entity_poly.pdbx_seq_one_letter_code
_entity_poly.pdbx_strand_id
1 'polypeptide(L)'
;MITEVTTQPTAESGALARRPSVGALATLDGIASDLKRSSEAAGDIVADPSNERNGNQLQALLDHAKDIVLQLRGVMESTQELDFHDANGQLPPYDALVHKLNDAFRHQKGINQMNAKLMSVNYLVNLSNFSKNRQLQKAVAEGQQQVMELQRTVCSLEDSVDFLTIEADVQRQTAARLKSALDNTRGLLEATMVEYRQELGKQRDMIRKQTSVIGELYKTRFNQDFILDATLFMFCLWAANTTIVDVPLRSAVELALSQLRYWFPSRSFSVGAAAASSYASGSALRRQKAWSQQAAKLALVFLFMKRLRRGAADYGIHNRVGATYPYISSLFAVVYSGMAKRLSVLHLPSPDAP
;
A
#
# COMPACT_ATOMS: atom_id res chain seq x y z
N MET A 1 -4.00 -76.49 1.02
CA MET A 1 -4.57 -77.63 1.76
C MET A 1 -6.08 -77.49 1.77
N ILE A 2 -6.75 -78.04 0.78
CA ILE A 2 -8.21 -78.29 0.77
C ILE A 2 -8.38 -79.60 -0.01
N THR A 3 -9.13 -80.51 0.61
CA THR A 3 -9.26 -81.95 0.41
C THR A 3 -9.87 -82.37 -0.93
N GLU A 4 -9.21 -83.30 -1.62
CA GLU A 4 -9.79 -84.16 -2.66
C GLU A 4 -10.91 -85.01 -2.07
N VAL A 5 -12.10 -84.94 -2.67
CA VAL A 5 -13.20 -85.87 -2.43
C VAL A 5 -13.34 -86.74 -3.68
N THR A 6 -12.80 -87.95 -3.58
CA THR A 6 -12.95 -89.03 -4.53
C THR A 6 -14.29 -89.72 -4.28
N THR A 7 -15.22 -89.67 -5.23
CA THR A 7 -16.43 -90.51 -5.20
C THR A 7 -16.48 -91.39 -6.46
N GLN A 8 -16.39 -92.69 -6.21
CA GLN A 8 -16.55 -93.81 -7.14
C GLN A 8 -17.99 -93.90 -7.67
N PRO A 9 -18.22 -94.30 -8.94
CA PRO A 9 -19.57 -94.56 -9.43
C PRO A 9 -19.95 -96.04 -9.23
N THR A 10 -20.99 -96.29 -8.45
CA THR A 10 -21.71 -97.57 -8.41
C THR A 10 -22.66 -97.66 -9.60
N ALA A 11 -22.43 -98.65 -10.45
CA ALA A 11 -23.30 -99.00 -11.56
C ALA A 11 -24.51 -99.80 -11.05
N GLU A 12 -25.70 -99.19 -11.07
CA GLU A 12 -26.97 -99.91 -11.00
C GLU A 12 -27.64 -99.86 -12.36
N SER A 13 -27.74 -101.03 -12.99
CA SER A 13 -28.46 -101.29 -14.22
C SER A 13 -29.82 -101.90 -13.86
N GLY A 14 -30.90 -101.31 -14.39
CA GLY A 14 -32.17 -102.03 -14.60
C GLY A 14 -33.40 -101.55 -13.82
N ALA A 15 -33.99 -100.43 -14.25
CA ALA A 15 -35.45 -100.18 -14.22
C ALA A 15 -35.78 -99.00 -15.14
N LEU A 16 -36.10 -99.30 -16.40
CA LEU A 16 -36.50 -98.35 -17.43
C LEU A 16 -37.97 -97.92 -17.21
N ALA A 17 -38.17 -96.91 -16.38
CA ALA A 17 -39.29 -95.95 -16.43
C ALA A 17 -39.09 -94.90 -15.33
N ARG A 18 -38.06 -94.04 -15.47
CA ARG A 18 -37.96 -92.85 -14.63
C ARG A 18 -39.10 -91.91 -15.03
N ARG A 19 -40.16 -91.86 -14.21
CA ARG A 19 -41.04 -90.69 -14.15
C ARG A 19 -40.17 -89.43 -14.15
N PRO A 20 -40.41 -88.42 -14.99
CA PRO A 20 -39.96 -87.08 -14.68
C PRO A 20 -40.67 -86.69 -13.38
N SER A 21 -39.99 -86.91 -12.25
CA SER A 21 -40.52 -86.68 -10.92
C SER A 21 -40.99 -85.24 -10.82
N VAL A 22 -42.09 -85.00 -10.10
CA VAL A 22 -42.59 -83.67 -9.69
C VAL A 22 -41.47 -82.71 -9.25
N GLY A 23 -40.35 -83.23 -8.73
CA GLY A 23 -39.14 -82.46 -8.42
C GLY A 23 -38.47 -81.75 -9.62
N ALA A 24 -38.53 -82.31 -10.83
CA ALA A 24 -37.96 -81.69 -12.04
C ALA A 24 -38.77 -80.47 -12.50
N LEU A 25 -40.10 -80.53 -12.39
CA LEU A 25 -40.98 -79.38 -12.62
C LEU A 25 -40.78 -78.30 -11.55
N ALA A 26 -40.63 -78.68 -10.27
CA ALA A 26 -40.32 -77.75 -9.19
C ALA A 26 -38.95 -77.04 -9.39
N THR A 27 -37.93 -77.75 -9.91
CA THR A 27 -36.65 -77.13 -10.26
C THR A 27 -36.76 -76.16 -11.43
N LEU A 28 -37.66 -76.41 -12.40
CA LEU A 28 -37.90 -75.48 -13.51
C LEU A 28 -38.62 -74.21 -13.06
N ASP A 29 -39.57 -74.31 -12.13
CA ASP A 29 -40.23 -73.14 -11.55
C ASP A 29 -39.24 -72.29 -10.71
N GLY A 30 -38.33 -72.93 -9.98
CA GLY A 30 -37.23 -72.24 -9.29
C GLY A 30 -36.34 -71.47 -10.27
N ILE A 31 -35.89 -72.13 -11.34
CA ILE A 31 -35.06 -71.51 -12.39
C ILE A 31 -35.79 -70.36 -13.08
N ALA A 32 -37.08 -70.51 -13.41
CA ALA A 32 -37.88 -69.46 -14.03
C ALA A 32 -38.04 -68.23 -13.11
N SER A 33 -38.19 -68.45 -11.80
CA SER A 33 -38.29 -67.38 -10.82
C SER A 33 -36.96 -66.62 -10.64
N ASP A 34 -35.83 -67.33 -10.64
CA ASP A 34 -34.49 -66.72 -10.56
C ASP A 34 -34.15 -65.94 -11.84
N LEU A 35 -34.54 -66.45 -13.01
CA LEU A 35 -34.45 -65.74 -14.28
C LEU A 35 -35.26 -64.44 -14.26
N LYS A 36 -36.50 -64.48 -13.75
CA LYS A 36 -37.32 -63.27 -13.63
C LYS A 36 -36.67 -62.24 -12.70
N ARG A 37 -36.11 -62.67 -11.57
CA ARG A 37 -35.43 -61.80 -10.61
C ARG A 37 -34.14 -61.19 -11.17
N SER A 38 -33.41 -61.96 -11.95
CA SER A 38 -32.18 -61.52 -12.63
C SER A 38 -32.45 -60.53 -13.78
N SER A 39 -33.59 -60.68 -14.47
CA SER A 39 -34.09 -59.73 -15.48
C SER A 39 -34.48 -58.39 -14.85
N GLU A 40 -35.18 -58.41 -13.73
CA GLU A 40 -35.59 -57.18 -13.02
C GLU A 40 -34.35 -56.44 -12.46
N ALA A 41 -33.38 -57.16 -11.88
CA ALA A 41 -32.14 -56.58 -11.39
C ALA A 41 -31.20 -56.05 -12.49
N ALA A 42 -31.35 -56.51 -13.75
CA ALA A 42 -30.58 -56.00 -14.88
C ALA A 42 -31.09 -54.62 -15.37
N GLY A 43 -32.37 -54.31 -15.16
CA GLY A 43 -32.98 -53.03 -15.55
C GLY A 43 -32.47 -51.83 -14.74
N ASP A 44 -32.16 -52.01 -13.46
CA ASP A 44 -31.76 -50.91 -12.57
C ASP A 44 -30.29 -50.46 -12.73
N ILE A 45 -29.47 -51.20 -13.49
CA ILE A 45 -28.03 -50.90 -13.68
C ILE A 45 -27.77 -49.99 -14.91
N VAL A 46 -28.82 -49.63 -15.66
CA VAL A 46 -28.74 -48.89 -16.94
C VAL A 46 -28.67 -47.36 -16.75
N ALA A 47 -27.82 -46.89 -15.82
CA ALA A 47 -27.56 -45.45 -15.66
C ALA A 47 -26.31 -44.96 -16.43
N ASP A 48 -25.47 -45.89 -16.92
CA ASP A 48 -24.27 -45.56 -17.71
C ASP A 48 -24.55 -45.80 -19.21
N PRO A 49 -24.56 -44.76 -20.07
CA PRO A 49 -24.88 -44.87 -21.50
C PRO A 49 -23.90 -45.75 -22.29
N SER A 50 -22.71 -46.03 -21.74
CA SER A 50 -21.75 -46.95 -22.36
C SER A 50 -22.09 -48.43 -22.15
N ASN A 51 -22.99 -48.76 -21.19
CA ASN A 51 -23.32 -50.13 -20.81
C ASN A 51 -24.73 -50.58 -21.26
N GLU A 52 -25.55 -49.67 -21.82
CA GLU A 52 -26.88 -49.96 -22.38
C GLU A 52 -26.88 -51.12 -23.39
N ARG A 53 -25.87 -51.17 -24.26
CA ARG A 53 -25.80 -52.17 -25.33
C ARG A 53 -25.59 -53.59 -24.81
N ASN A 54 -24.82 -53.74 -23.74
CA ASN A 54 -24.57 -55.02 -23.10
C ASN A 54 -25.76 -55.45 -22.23
N GLY A 55 -26.42 -54.49 -21.56
CA GLY A 55 -27.65 -54.74 -20.82
C GLY A 55 -28.77 -55.28 -21.72
N ASN A 56 -28.96 -54.67 -22.88
CA ASN A 56 -29.98 -55.08 -23.85
C ASN A 56 -29.72 -56.48 -24.43
N GLN A 57 -28.46 -56.85 -24.67
CA GLN A 57 -28.09 -58.20 -25.11
C GLN A 57 -28.34 -59.25 -24.02
N LEU A 58 -28.11 -58.90 -22.75
CA LEU A 58 -28.37 -59.79 -21.64
C LEU A 58 -29.86 -60.03 -21.42
N GLN A 59 -30.65 -58.95 -21.52
CA GLN A 59 -32.11 -59.01 -21.42
C GLN A 59 -32.68 -59.95 -22.49
N ALA A 60 -32.23 -59.79 -23.74
CA ALA A 60 -32.66 -60.65 -24.85
C ALA A 60 -32.29 -62.14 -24.64
N LEU A 61 -31.11 -62.42 -24.06
CA LEU A 61 -30.70 -63.79 -23.70
C LEU A 61 -31.55 -64.37 -22.56
N LEU A 62 -31.91 -63.56 -21.57
CA LEU A 62 -32.78 -63.96 -20.47
C LEU A 62 -34.21 -64.24 -20.95
N ASP A 63 -34.73 -63.42 -21.86
CA ASP A 63 -36.05 -63.61 -22.46
C ASP A 63 -36.08 -64.90 -23.30
N HIS A 64 -35.02 -65.15 -24.08
CA HIS A 64 -34.89 -66.41 -24.84
C HIS A 64 -34.75 -67.63 -23.93
N ALA A 65 -34.03 -67.51 -22.81
CA ALA A 65 -33.94 -68.57 -21.80
C ALA A 65 -35.30 -68.89 -21.17
N LYS A 66 -36.09 -67.86 -20.84
CA LYS A 66 -37.44 -68.00 -20.32
C LYS A 66 -38.35 -68.74 -21.31
N ASP A 67 -38.25 -68.40 -22.60
CA ASP A 67 -38.99 -69.10 -23.66
C ASP A 67 -38.59 -70.58 -23.76
N ILE A 68 -37.31 -70.92 -23.67
CA ILE A 68 -36.83 -72.32 -23.65
C ILE A 68 -37.37 -73.09 -22.44
N VAL A 69 -37.42 -72.48 -21.25
CA VAL A 69 -37.97 -73.11 -20.04
C VAL A 69 -39.47 -73.39 -20.22
N LEU A 70 -40.22 -72.42 -20.77
CA LEU A 70 -41.64 -72.59 -21.07
C LEU A 70 -41.89 -73.68 -22.11
N GLN A 71 -41.04 -73.77 -23.15
CA GLN A 71 -41.10 -74.84 -24.15
C GLN A 71 -40.76 -76.21 -23.55
N LEU A 72 -39.73 -76.32 -22.70
CA LEU A 72 -39.40 -77.57 -22.00
C LEU A 72 -40.54 -78.00 -21.08
N ARG A 73 -41.15 -77.06 -20.36
CA ARG A 73 -42.32 -77.32 -19.55
C ARG A 73 -43.47 -77.89 -20.39
N GLY A 74 -43.79 -77.28 -21.53
CA GLY A 74 -44.82 -77.78 -22.44
C GLY A 74 -44.52 -79.19 -22.96
N VAL A 75 -43.26 -79.50 -23.27
CA VAL A 75 -42.84 -80.85 -23.65
C VAL A 75 -42.95 -81.82 -22.46
N MET A 76 -42.53 -81.44 -21.26
CA MET A 76 -42.62 -82.30 -20.07
C MET A 76 -44.06 -82.51 -19.56
N GLU A 77 -44.96 -81.55 -19.76
CA GLU A 77 -46.39 -81.70 -19.48
C GLU A 77 -47.08 -82.57 -20.54
N SER A 78 -46.56 -82.62 -21.77
CA SER A 78 -47.03 -83.52 -22.83
C SER A 78 -46.50 -84.94 -22.71
N THR A 79 -45.78 -85.29 -21.63
CA THR A 79 -45.33 -86.65 -21.37
C THR A 79 -46.52 -87.51 -20.98
N GLN A 80 -47.30 -87.90 -21.98
CA GLN A 80 -48.35 -88.89 -21.87
C GLN A 80 -47.71 -90.18 -21.36
N GLU A 81 -48.20 -90.73 -20.24
CA GLU A 81 -47.75 -92.05 -19.76
C GLU A 81 -47.88 -93.01 -20.95
N LEU A 82 -46.74 -93.56 -21.40
CA LEU A 82 -46.67 -94.53 -22.48
C LEU A 82 -47.29 -95.82 -21.97
N ASP A 83 -48.61 -95.86 -21.93
CA ASP A 83 -49.33 -97.09 -21.65
C ASP A 83 -49.25 -97.94 -22.92
N PHE A 84 -48.45 -98.98 -22.85
CA PHE A 84 -48.24 -99.92 -23.94
C PHE A 84 -49.40 -100.91 -24.06
N HIS A 85 -50.44 -100.79 -23.24
CA HIS A 85 -51.63 -101.61 -23.30
C HIS A 85 -52.79 -100.84 -23.94
N ASP A 86 -53.59 -101.51 -24.76
CA ASP A 86 -54.89 -100.98 -25.16
C ASP A 86 -55.89 -101.09 -23.98
N ALA A 87 -57.10 -100.54 -24.13
CA ALA A 87 -58.15 -100.61 -23.10
C ALA A 87 -58.56 -102.05 -22.71
N ASN A 88 -58.07 -103.08 -23.42
CA ASN A 88 -58.35 -104.49 -23.22
C ASN A 88 -57.12 -105.26 -22.67
N GLY A 89 -56.01 -104.59 -22.38
CA GLY A 89 -54.77 -105.20 -21.88
C GLY A 89 -53.93 -105.91 -22.95
N GLN A 90 -54.31 -105.85 -24.23
CA GLN A 90 -53.56 -106.48 -25.32
C GLN A 90 -52.44 -105.55 -25.83
N LEU A 91 -51.35 -106.17 -26.28
CA LEU A 91 -50.24 -105.46 -26.90
C LEU A 91 -50.73 -104.87 -28.24
N PRO A 92 -50.57 -103.56 -28.46
CA PRO A 92 -50.99 -102.91 -29.69
C PRO A 92 -50.23 -103.51 -30.88
N PRO A 93 -50.83 -103.49 -32.08
CA PRO A 93 -50.19 -104.01 -33.28
C PRO A 93 -48.81 -103.36 -33.48
N TYR A 94 -47.87 -104.11 -34.03
CA TYR A 94 -46.45 -103.72 -34.16
C TYR A 94 -46.28 -102.30 -34.70
N ASP A 95 -47.04 -101.92 -35.73
CA ASP A 95 -46.98 -100.57 -36.33
C ASP A 95 -47.35 -99.45 -35.34
N ALA A 96 -48.30 -99.68 -34.45
CA ALA A 96 -48.68 -98.71 -33.41
C ALA A 96 -47.61 -98.61 -32.30
N LEU A 97 -46.92 -99.71 -32.01
CA LEU A 97 -45.82 -99.74 -31.04
C LEU A 97 -44.58 -99.05 -31.61
N VAL A 98 -44.29 -99.24 -32.91
CA VAL A 98 -43.24 -98.51 -33.64
C VAL A 98 -43.55 -97.01 -33.68
N HIS A 99 -44.80 -96.62 -33.91
CA HIS A 99 -45.20 -95.20 -33.86
C HIS A 99 -45.02 -94.60 -32.46
N LYS A 100 -45.52 -95.25 -31.41
CA LYS A 100 -45.34 -94.81 -30.01
C LYS A 100 -43.85 -94.71 -29.64
N LEU A 101 -43.04 -95.67 -30.07
CA LEU A 101 -41.60 -95.67 -29.81
C LEU A 101 -40.89 -94.54 -30.56
N ASN A 102 -41.25 -94.28 -31.82
CA ASN A 102 -40.72 -93.17 -32.59
C ASN A 102 -41.10 -91.81 -31.98
N ASP A 103 -42.33 -91.67 -31.47
CA ASP A 103 -42.77 -90.47 -30.77
C ASP A 103 -42.04 -90.29 -29.44
N ALA A 104 -41.80 -91.36 -28.68
CA ALA A 104 -40.96 -91.34 -27.49
C ALA A 104 -39.51 -90.92 -27.79
N PHE A 105 -38.92 -91.42 -28.89
CA PHE A 105 -37.59 -91.00 -29.32
C PHE A 105 -37.55 -89.53 -29.77
N ARG A 106 -38.57 -89.06 -30.49
CA ARG A 106 -38.71 -87.64 -30.85
C ARG A 106 -38.84 -86.76 -29.61
N HIS A 107 -39.59 -87.22 -28.62
CA HIS A 107 -39.76 -86.55 -27.34
C HIS A 107 -38.45 -86.48 -26.55
N GLN A 108 -37.75 -87.61 -26.38
CA GLN A 108 -36.45 -87.66 -25.71
C GLN A 108 -35.40 -86.80 -26.44
N LYS A 109 -35.43 -86.77 -27.78
CA LYS A 109 -34.59 -85.88 -28.58
C LYS A 109 -34.92 -84.41 -28.29
N GLY A 110 -36.20 -84.06 -28.18
CA GLY A 110 -36.66 -82.73 -27.79
C GLY A 110 -36.18 -82.33 -26.39
N ILE A 111 -36.37 -83.21 -25.40
CA ILE A 111 -35.89 -83.00 -24.03
C ILE A 111 -34.38 -82.85 -23.99
N ASN A 112 -33.62 -83.71 -24.68
CA ASN A 112 -32.16 -83.63 -24.72
C ASN A 112 -31.69 -82.33 -25.38
N GLN A 113 -32.34 -81.89 -26.46
CA GLN A 113 -32.02 -80.62 -27.12
C GLN A 113 -32.31 -79.42 -26.22
N MET A 114 -33.44 -79.43 -25.50
CA MET A 114 -33.79 -78.35 -24.58
C MET A 114 -32.93 -78.36 -23.31
N ASN A 115 -32.54 -79.53 -22.80
CA ASN A 115 -31.61 -79.65 -21.68
C ASN A 115 -30.21 -79.11 -22.06
N ALA A 116 -29.74 -79.40 -23.29
CA ALA A 116 -28.52 -78.80 -23.82
C ALA A 116 -28.61 -77.26 -23.93
N LYS A 117 -29.78 -76.73 -24.32
CA LYS A 117 -30.04 -75.28 -24.33
C LYS A 117 -30.09 -74.68 -22.91
N LEU A 118 -30.64 -75.38 -21.92
CA LEU A 118 -30.63 -74.92 -20.52
C LEU A 118 -29.23 -74.89 -19.93
N MET A 119 -28.41 -75.90 -20.23
CA MET A 119 -26.99 -75.91 -19.87
C MET A 119 -26.25 -74.70 -20.42
N SER A 120 -26.49 -74.33 -21.69
CA SER A 120 -25.84 -73.16 -22.29
C SER A 120 -26.34 -71.84 -21.70
N VAL A 121 -27.64 -71.73 -21.38
CA VAL A 121 -28.20 -70.58 -20.66
C VAL A 121 -27.56 -70.42 -19.28
N ASN A 122 -27.46 -71.50 -18.50
CA ASN A 122 -26.84 -71.46 -17.18
C ASN A 122 -25.36 -71.02 -17.28
N TYR A 123 -24.62 -71.54 -18.26
CA TYR A 123 -23.26 -71.09 -18.54
C TYR A 123 -23.20 -69.60 -18.89
N LEU A 124 -24.12 -69.09 -19.73
CA LEU A 124 -24.19 -67.67 -20.10
C LEU A 124 -24.52 -66.77 -18.90
N VAL A 125 -25.41 -67.19 -18.00
CA VAL A 125 -25.73 -66.45 -16.77
C VAL A 125 -24.51 -66.41 -15.84
N ASN A 126 -23.80 -67.52 -15.67
CA ASN A 126 -22.57 -67.55 -14.87
C ASN A 126 -21.47 -66.66 -15.49
N LEU A 127 -21.33 -66.67 -16.81
CA LEU A 127 -20.40 -65.79 -17.52
C LEU A 127 -20.79 -64.31 -17.38
N SER A 128 -22.10 -64.00 -17.39
CA SER A 128 -22.63 -62.66 -17.14
C SER A 128 -22.33 -62.18 -15.72
N ASN A 129 -22.63 -63.01 -14.71
CA ASN A 129 -22.32 -62.71 -13.32
C ASN A 129 -20.82 -62.50 -13.09
N PHE A 130 -19.99 -63.32 -13.74
CA PHE A 130 -18.54 -63.12 -13.74
C PHE A 130 -18.13 -61.78 -14.37
N SER A 131 -18.71 -61.43 -15.52
CA SER A 131 -18.45 -60.15 -16.19
C SER A 131 -18.87 -58.95 -15.32
N LYS A 132 -20.06 -59.00 -14.71
CA LYS A 132 -20.56 -57.97 -13.78
C LYS A 132 -19.66 -57.83 -12.55
N ASN A 133 -19.29 -58.94 -11.93
CA ASN A 133 -18.37 -58.94 -10.79
C ASN A 133 -17.02 -58.33 -11.16
N ARG A 134 -16.51 -58.63 -12.37
CA ARG A 134 -15.27 -58.04 -12.87
C ARG A 134 -15.40 -56.53 -13.12
N GLN A 135 -16.52 -56.06 -13.65
CA GLN A 135 -16.79 -54.63 -13.82
C GLN A 135 -16.91 -53.92 -12.47
N LEU A 136 -17.62 -54.50 -11.51
CA LEU A 136 -17.75 -53.94 -10.17
C LEU A 136 -16.40 -53.90 -9.45
N GLN A 137 -15.57 -54.95 -9.56
CA GLN A 137 -14.20 -54.93 -9.04
C GLN A 137 -13.36 -53.83 -9.66
N LYS A 138 -13.49 -53.60 -10.98
CA LYS A 138 -12.80 -52.52 -11.67
C LYS A 138 -13.25 -51.14 -11.17
N ALA A 139 -14.56 -50.91 -11.06
CA ALA A 139 -15.12 -49.65 -10.55
C ALA A 139 -14.72 -49.41 -9.08
N VAL A 140 -14.71 -50.45 -8.25
CA VAL A 140 -14.24 -50.36 -6.86
C VAL A 140 -12.74 -50.05 -6.79
N ALA A 141 -11.92 -50.65 -7.67
CA ALA A 141 -10.49 -50.35 -7.72
C ALA A 141 -10.23 -48.90 -8.17
N GLU A 142 -10.95 -48.42 -9.19
CA GLU A 142 -10.89 -47.02 -9.63
C GLU A 142 -11.36 -46.05 -8.52
N GLY A 143 -12.44 -46.38 -7.83
CA GLY A 143 -12.93 -45.60 -6.68
C GLY A 143 -11.92 -45.57 -5.53
N GLN A 144 -11.28 -46.69 -5.20
CA GLN A 144 -10.21 -46.73 -4.20
C GLN A 144 -9.01 -45.87 -4.60
N GLN A 145 -8.65 -45.89 -5.89
CA GLN A 145 -7.58 -45.04 -6.41
C GLN A 145 -7.92 -43.55 -6.27
N GLN A 146 -9.14 -43.15 -6.61
CA GLN A 146 -9.61 -41.77 -6.45
C GLN A 146 -9.64 -41.33 -4.98
N VAL A 147 -10.06 -42.21 -4.08
CA VAL A 147 -10.03 -41.94 -2.63
C VAL A 147 -8.60 -41.75 -2.13
N MET A 148 -7.64 -42.57 -2.58
CA MET A 148 -6.22 -42.38 -2.23
C MET A 148 -5.66 -41.07 -2.79
N GLU A 149 -6.06 -40.68 -4.00
CA GLU A 149 -5.64 -39.41 -4.60
C GLU A 149 -6.19 -38.21 -3.81
N LEU A 150 -7.49 -38.24 -3.47
CA LEU A 150 -8.11 -37.23 -2.61
C LEU A 150 -7.46 -37.17 -1.22
N GLN A 151 -7.13 -38.31 -0.63
CA GLN A 151 -6.44 -38.33 0.66
C GLN A 151 -5.05 -37.69 0.56
N ARG A 152 -4.31 -37.95 -0.52
CA ARG A 152 -3.01 -37.30 -0.75
C ARG A 152 -3.14 -35.79 -0.95
N THR A 153 -4.15 -35.33 -1.68
CA THR A 153 -4.35 -33.88 -1.88
C THR A 153 -4.79 -33.19 -0.60
N VAL A 154 -5.62 -33.83 0.23
CA VAL A 154 -5.99 -33.32 1.57
C VAL A 154 -4.75 -33.21 2.46
N CYS A 155 -3.92 -34.25 2.54
CA CYS A 155 -2.67 -34.18 3.32
C CYS A 155 -1.75 -33.06 2.81
N SER A 156 -1.63 -32.89 1.48
CA SER A 156 -0.83 -31.79 0.91
C SER A 156 -1.41 -30.41 1.23
N LEU A 157 -2.73 -30.28 1.32
CA LEU A 157 -3.39 -29.03 1.71
C LEU A 157 -3.22 -28.75 3.20
N GLU A 158 -3.29 -29.77 4.05
CA GLU A 158 -2.99 -29.67 5.49
C GLU A 158 -1.55 -29.17 5.70
N ASP A 159 -0.57 -29.80 5.05
CA ASP A 159 0.84 -29.37 5.10
C ASP A 159 1.01 -27.91 4.65
N SER A 160 0.27 -27.49 3.62
CA SER A 160 0.31 -26.11 3.10
C SER A 160 -0.32 -25.10 4.07
N VAL A 161 -1.41 -25.47 4.74
CA VAL A 161 -2.06 -24.64 5.76
C VAL A 161 -1.17 -24.50 7.00
N ASP A 162 -0.50 -25.57 7.42
CA ASP A 162 0.46 -25.54 8.51
C ASP A 162 1.65 -24.64 8.18
N PHE A 163 2.20 -24.75 6.96
CA PHE A 163 3.26 -23.87 6.48
C PHE A 163 2.82 -22.39 6.47
N LEU A 164 1.63 -22.09 5.93
CA LEU A 164 1.11 -20.72 5.91
C LEU A 164 0.85 -20.17 7.32
N THR A 165 0.46 -21.02 8.27
CA THR A 165 0.27 -20.62 9.66
C THR A 165 1.59 -20.23 10.31
N ILE A 166 2.64 -21.03 10.10
CA ILE A 166 4.00 -20.72 10.57
C ILE A 166 4.50 -19.41 9.95
N GLU A 167 4.34 -19.24 8.64
CA GLU A 167 4.75 -18.02 7.93
C GLU A 167 3.99 -16.78 8.43
N ALA A 168 2.69 -16.90 8.68
CA ALA A 168 1.88 -15.82 9.24
C ALA A 168 2.37 -15.41 10.65
N ASP A 169 2.77 -16.38 11.49
CA ASP A 169 3.32 -16.09 12.82
C ASP A 169 4.71 -15.43 12.75
N VAL A 170 5.56 -15.86 11.81
CA VAL A 170 6.83 -15.19 11.53
C VAL A 170 6.59 -13.73 11.10
N GLN A 171 5.62 -13.49 10.21
CA GLN A 171 5.27 -12.14 9.77
C GLN A 171 4.68 -11.28 10.90
N ARG A 172 3.87 -11.85 11.80
CA ARG A 172 3.42 -11.15 13.01
C ARG A 172 4.60 -10.75 13.90
N GLN A 173 5.58 -11.63 14.06
CA GLN A 173 6.76 -11.34 14.86
C GLN A 173 7.63 -10.24 14.23
N THR A 174 7.82 -10.24 12.90
CA THR A 174 8.56 -9.18 12.21
C THR A 174 7.83 -7.84 12.29
N ALA A 175 6.50 -7.82 12.13
CA ALA A 175 5.68 -6.64 12.31
C ALA A 175 5.79 -6.07 13.74
N ALA A 176 5.76 -6.93 14.76
CA ALA A 176 5.95 -6.51 16.15
C ALA A 176 7.36 -5.91 16.40
N ARG A 177 8.41 -6.52 15.84
CA ARG A 177 9.78 -5.99 15.91
C ARG A 177 9.92 -4.63 15.21
N LEU A 178 9.35 -4.50 14.01
CA LEU A 178 9.36 -3.24 13.27
C LEU A 178 8.61 -2.15 14.02
N LYS A 179 7.45 -2.46 14.60
CA LYS A 179 6.70 -1.52 15.45
C LYS A 179 7.56 -1.05 16.63
N SER A 180 8.18 -1.98 17.36
CA SER A 180 9.07 -1.61 18.48
C SER A 180 10.26 -0.76 18.04
N ALA A 181 10.88 -1.06 16.89
CA ALA A 181 11.95 -0.25 16.33
C ALA A 181 11.48 1.16 15.94
N LEU A 182 10.27 1.29 15.40
CA LEU A 182 9.67 2.57 15.05
C LEU A 182 9.36 3.40 16.30
N ASP A 183 8.81 2.79 17.35
CA ASP A 183 8.58 3.46 18.62
C ASP A 183 9.89 3.94 19.26
N ASN A 184 10.96 3.15 19.18
CA ASN A 184 12.29 3.55 19.65
C ASN A 184 12.88 4.72 18.83
N THR A 185 12.78 4.67 17.49
CA THR A 185 13.29 5.76 16.65
C THR A 185 12.48 7.04 16.84
N ARG A 186 11.17 6.94 17.03
CA ARG A 186 10.32 8.06 17.40
C ARG A 186 10.74 8.68 18.73
N GLY A 187 10.97 7.86 19.77
CA GLY A 187 11.44 8.34 21.07
C GLY A 187 12.80 9.07 20.97
N LEU A 188 13.73 8.53 20.18
CA LEU A 188 15.03 9.17 19.93
C LEU A 188 14.87 10.51 19.19
N LEU A 189 13.99 10.58 18.18
CA LEU A 189 13.72 11.81 17.44
C LEU A 189 13.07 12.87 18.33
N GLU A 190 12.13 12.49 19.19
CA GLU A 190 11.50 13.40 20.15
C GLU A 190 12.54 13.94 21.14
N ALA A 191 13.43 13.09 21.67
CA ALA A 191 14.52 13.51 22.56
C ALA A 191 15.50 14.47 21.87
N THR A 192 15.94 14.16 20.66
CA THR A 192 16.87 15.01 19.89
C THR A 192 16.22 16.35 19.51
N MET A 193 14.92 16.39 19.18
CA MET A 193 14.21 17.64 18.94
C MET A 193 14.14 18.54 20.17
N VAL A 194 13.95 17.95 21.36
CA VAL A 194 13.97 18.70 22.63
C VAL A 194 15.36 19.29 22.88
N GLU A 195 16.42 18.51 22.67
CA GLU A 195 17.79 18.98 22.80
C GLU A 195 18.11 20.13 21.82
N TYR A 196 17.72 20.00 20.55
CA TYR A 196 17.89 21.08 19.57
C TYR A 196 17.13 22.36 19.94
N ARG A 197 15.89 22.24 20.44
CA ARG A 197 15.12 23.40 20.91
C ARG A 197 15.82 24.08 22.09
N GLN A 198 16.39 23.30 23.01
CA GLN A 198 17.14 23.84 24.13
C GLN A 198 18.40 24.57 23.65
N GLU A 199 19.15 23.98 22.70
CA GLU A 199 20.36 24.58 22.15
C GLU A 199 20.09 25.87 21.38
N LEU A 200 19.00 25.90 20.58
CA LEU A 200 18.53 27.13 19.94
C LEU A 200 18.16 28.22 20.97
N GLY A 201 17.57 27.83 22.10
CA GLY A 201 17.32 28.72 23.23
C GLY A 201 18.61 29.34 23.76
N LYS A 202 19.63 28.51 24.04
CA LYS A 202 20.94 28.97 24.51
C LYS A 202 21.62 29.90 23.53
N GLN A 203 21.60 29.58 22.23
CA GLN A 203 22.17 30.42 21.19
C GLN A 203 21.48 31.78 21.10
N ARG A 204 20.15 31.80 21.21
CA ARG A 204 19.38 33.05 21.23
C ARG A 204 19.75 33.93 22.42
N ASP A 205 19.94 33.33 23.59
CA ASP A 205 20.37 34.06 24.78
C ASP A 205 21.83 34.55 24.67
N MET A 206 22.70 33.78 24.02
CA MET A 206 24.07 34.22 23.71
C MET A 206 24.08 35.41 22.76
N ILE A 207 23.25 35.39 21.70
CA ILE A 207 23.10 36.53 20.78
C ILE A 207 22.55 37.76 21.51
N ARG A 208 21.60 37.59 22.44
CA ARG A 208 21.12 38.70 23.29
C ARG A 208 22.23 39.28 24.16
N LYS A 209 23.06 38.44 24.77
CA LYS A 209 24.24 38.89 25.53
C LYS A 209 25.22 39.65 24.64
N GLN A 210 25.54 39.12 23.46
CA GLN A 210 26.45 39.76 22.51
C GLN A 210 25.90 41.09 21.99
N THR A 211 24.61 41.18 21.68
CA THR A 211 23.98 42.44 21.23
C THR A 211 23.98 43.49 22.33
N SER A 212 23.81 43.10 23.61
CA SER A 212 23.99 44.00 24.75
C SER A 212 25.43 44.52 24.84
N VAL A 213 26.42 43.62 24.76
CA VAL A 213 27.85 43.99 24.80
C VAL A 213 28.22 44.89 23.61
N ILE A 214 27.73 44.59 22.40
CA ILE A 214 27.92 45.44 21.21
C ILE A 214 27.32 46.82 21.44
N GLY A 215 26.13 46.90 22.06
CA GLY A 215 25.50 48.16 22.42
C GLY A 215 26.35 48.99 23.39
N GLU A 216 26.92 48.36 24.42
CA GLU A 216 27.81 49.00 25.38
C GLU A 216 29.14 49.44 24.75
N LEU A 217 29.73 48.61 23.90
CA LEU A 217 30.94 48.94 23.13
C LEU A 217 30.68 50.11 22.18
N TYR A 218 29.53 50.12 21.50
CA TYR A 218 29.13 51.23 20.62
C TYR A 218 28.99 52.52 21.40
N LYS A 219 28.31 52.50 22.56
CA LYS A 219 28.16 53.67 23.45
C LYS A 219 29.52 54.17 23.95
N THR A 220 30.42 53.27 24.31
CA THR A 220 31.77 53.62 24.80
C THR A 220 32.60 54.26 23.69
N ARG A 221 32.62 53.66 22.50
CA ARG A 221 33.30 54.23 21.32
C ARG A 221 32.70 55.57 20.91
N PHE A 222 31.38 55.70 20.95
CA PHE A 222 30.69 56.96 20.68
C PHE A 222 31.09 58.06 21.67
N ASN A 223 31.08 57.76 22.97
CA ASN A 223 31.50 58.72 23.99
C ASN A 223 32.96 59.12 23.83
N GLN A 224 33.84 58.18 23.49
CA GLN A 224 35.26 58.46 23.22
C GLN A 224 35.44 59.37 22.00
N ASP A 225 34.81 59.05 20.87
CA ASP A 225 34.85 59.87 19.66
C ASP A 225 34.27 61.26 19.91
N PHE A 226 33.18 61.37 20.70
CA PHE A 226 32.58 62.65 21.08
C PHE A 226 33.51 63.51 21.93
N ILE A 227 34.19 62.92 22.94
CA ILE A 227 35.17 63.64 23.77
C ILE A 227 36.36 64.10 22.91
N LEU A 228 36.82 63.25 22.00
CA LEU A 228 37.92 63.57 21.08
C LEU A 228 37.52 64.73 20.15
N ASP A 229 36.34 64.67 19.54
CA ASP A 229 35.83 65.76 18.69
C ASP A 229 35.63 67.06 19.47
N ALA A 230 35.11 67.00 20.70
CA ALA A 230 34.94 68.17 21.56
C ALA A 230 36.28 68.81 21.95
N THR A 231 37.29 67.99 22.30
CA THR A 231 38.64 68.47 22.64
C THR A 231 39.34 69.06 21.43
N LEU A 232 39.25 68.43 20.25
CA LEU A 232 39.76 69.00 19.00
C LEU A 232 39.06 70.31 18.66
N PHE A 233 37.73 70.40 18.81
CA PHE A 233 36.99 71.62 18.56
C PHE A 233 37.45 72.77 19.47
N MET A 234 37.57 72.50 20.78
CA MET A 234 38.09 73.48 21.74
C MET A 234 39.52 73.91 21.42
N PHE A 235 40.38 72.97 21.02
CA PHE A 235 41.74 73.26 20.56
C PHE A 235 41.74 74.13 19.30
N CYS A 236 40.87 73.84 18.32
CA CYS A 236 40.73 74.65 17.11
C CYS A 236 40.24 76.07 17.42
N LEU A 237 39.27 76.23 18.32
CA LEU A 237 38.79 77.55 18.76
C LEU A 237 39.89 78.33 19.46
N TRP A 238 40.63 77.69 20.35
CA TRP A 238 41.78 78.29 21.03
C TRP A 238 42.84 78.74 20.02
N ALA A 239 43.24 77.85 19.10
CA ALA A 239 44.24 78.12 18.08
C ALA A 239 43.82 79.26 17.13
N ALA A 240 42.55 79.30 16.72
CA ALA A 240 42.02 80.34 15.86
C ALA A 240 41.93 81.71 16.56
N ASN A 241 41.90 81.75 17.89
CA ASN A 241 41.92 82.99 18.66
C ASN A 241 43.35 83.48 18.98
N THR A 242 44.38 82.72 18.59
CA THR A 242 45.77 83.17 18.76
C THR A 242 46.10 84.29 17.77
N THR A 243 46.96 85.23 18.21
CA THR A 243 47.40 86.38 17.41
C THR A 243 48.08 85.97 16.10
N ILE A 244 48.68 84.78 16.08
CA ILE A 244 49.37 84.19 14.91
C ILE A 244 48.41 84.00 13.73
N VAL A 245 47.16 83.60 13.98
CA VAL A 245 46.15 83.39 12.93
C VAL A 245 45.42 84.70 12.62
N ASP A 246 45.17 85.51 13.64
CA ASP A 246 44.38 86.74 13.53
C ASP A 246 44.98 87.78 12.58
N VAL A 247 46.30 87.99 12.64
CA VAL A 247 47.00 88.99 11.82
C VAL A 247 46.93 88.67 10.32
N PRO A 248 47.38 87.49 9.85
CA PRO A 248 47.34 87.14 8.43
C PRO A 248 45.89 87.03 7.90
N LEU A 249 44.95 86.58 8.74
CA LEU A 249 43.54 86.48 8.35
C LEU A 249 42.91 87.88 8.12
N ARG A 250 43.24 88.86 8.95
CA ARG A 250 42.79 90.25 8.74
C ARG A 250 43.31 90.81 7.42
N SER A 251 44.59 90.62 7.11
CA SER A 251 45.16 91.07 5.83
C SER A 251 44.54 90.34 4.64
N ALA A 252 44.30 89.02 4.75
CA ALA A 252 43.71 88.24 3.66
C ALA A 252 42.25 88.63 3.40
N VAL A 253 41.45 88.86 4.45
CA VAL A 253 40.05 89.31 4.32
C VAL A 253 39.98 90.71 3.73
N GLU A 254 40.87 91.62 4.13
CA GLU A 254 40.93 92.97 3.54
C GLU A 254 41.30 92.93 2.05
N LEU A 255 42.24 92.08 1.67
CA LEU A 255 42.63 91.87 0.28
C LEU A 255 41.51 91.18 -0.53
N ALA A 256 40.84 90.19 0.04
CA ALA A 256 39.70 89.55 -0.61
C ALA A 256 38.52 90.52 -0.80
N LEU A 257 38.19 91.33 0.20
CA LEU A 257 37.15 92.35 0.09
C LEU A 257 37.52 93.45 -0.90
N SER A 258 38.79 93.85 -0.99
CA SER A 258 39.24 94.84 -1.97
C SER A 258 39.16 94.29 -3.39
N GLN A 259 39.55 93.03 -3.60
CA GLN A 259 39.42 92.33 -4.88
C GLN A 259 37.95 92.14 -5.28
N LEU A 260 37.09 91.72 -4.35
CA LEU A 260 35.67 91.50 -4.61
C LEU A 260 34.95 92.83 -4.89
N ARG A 261 35.38 93.93 -4.26
CA ARG A 261 34.93 95.29 -4.58
C ARG A 261 35.37 95.74 -5.97
N TYR A 262 36.53 95.28 -6.46
CA TYR A 262 37.03 95.58 -7.80
C TYR A 262 36.29 94.78 -8.88
N TRP A 263 35.95 93.51 -8.58
CA TRP A 263 35.21 92.61 -9.47
C TRP A 263 33.71 92.83 -9.52
N PHE A 264 33.12 93.36 -8.45
CA PHE A 264 31.76 93.88 -8.43
C PHE A 264 31.80 95.41 -8.32
N PRO A 265 32.25 96.14 -9.37
CA PRO A 265 32.08 97.57 -9.41
C PRO A 265 30.58 97.79 -9.44
N SER A 266 30.05 98.30 -8.33
CA SER A 266 28.63 98.49 -8.03
C SER A 266 27.84 98.75 -9.31
N ARG A 267 27.17 97.73 -9.85
CA ARG A 267 26.01 97.95 -10.71
C ARG A 267 25.02 98.65 -9.80
N SER A 268 25.03 99.96 -9.88
CA SER A 268 24.13 100.86 -9.20
C SER A 268 22.71 100.42 -9.53
N PHE A 269 22.10 99.62 -8.65
CA PHE A 269 20.66 99.55 -8.55
C PHE A 269 20.22 100.85 -7.90
N SER A 270 20.32 101.94 -8.67
CA SER A 270 19.74 103.23 -8.35
C SER A 270 18.24 103.13 -8.61
N VAL A 271 17.51 102.64 -7.62
CA VAL A 271 16.10 103.01 -7.48
C VAL A 271 16.03 103.91 -6.25
N GLY A 272 15.49 105.11 -6.47
CA GLY A 272 15.74 106.31 -5.68
C GLY A 272 15.44 106.19 -4.20
N ALA A 273 16.45 106.47 -3.39
CA ALA A 273 16.31 106.90 -2.00
C ALA A 273 17.54 107.77 -1.64
N ALA A 274 17.77 108.82 -2.43
CA ALA A 274 18.68 109.89 -2.07
C ALA A 274 17.98 110.78 -1.05
N ALA A 275 18.44 110.75 0.21
CA ALA A 275 18.54 111.90 1.13
C ALA A 275 18.60 111.53 2.63
N ALA A 276 18.52 110.26 3.04
CA ALA A 276 18.50 109.92 4.47
C ALA A 276 19.32 108.68 4.85
N SER A 277 20.65 108.66 4.63
CA SER A 277 21.51 107.66 5.30
C SER A 277 23.03 107.92 5.25
N SER A 278 23.50 109.16 5.02
CA SER A 278 24.94 109.46 4.99
C SER A 278 25.66 109.20 6.33
N TYR A 279 24.94 109.08 7.45
CA TYR A 279 25.50 108.68 8.75
C TYR A 279 25.34 107.18 9.09
N ALA A 280 24.51 106.42 8.35
CA ALA A 280 24.30 104.99 8.63
C ALA A 280 25.30 104.07 7.88
N SER A 281 25.86 104.56 6.77
CA SER A 281 26.73 103.79 5.86
C SER A 281 28.04 103.29 6.50
N GLY A 282 28.68 104.11 7.35
CA GLY A 282 29.92 103.70 8.04
C GLY A 282 29.72 102.56 9.05
N SER A 283 28.55 102.47 9.66
CA SER A 283 28.23 101.42 10.63
C SER A 283 27.95 100.07 9.95
N ALA A 284 27.31 100.09 8.78
CA ALA A 284 27.01 98.88 8.00
C ALA A 284 28.28 98.22 7.46
N LEU A 285 29.22 99.01 6.93
CA LEU A 285 30.53 98.53 6.46
C LEU A 285 31.37 97.92 7.58
N ARG A 286 31.38 98.53 8.77
CA ARG A 286 32.07 97.98 9.95
C ARG A 286 31.45 96.67 10.42
N ARG A 287 30.11 96.58 10.44
CA ARG A 287 29.39 95.34 10.76
C ARG A 287 29.68 94.25 9.74
N GLN A 288 29.64 94.56 8.45
CA GLN A 288 29.93 93.60 7.38
C GLN A 288 31.38 93.09 7.46
N LYS A 289 32.35 93.96 7.73
CA LYS A 289 33.76 93.57 7.94
C LYS A 289 33.93 92.69 9.18
N ALA A 290 33.27 93.02 10.28
CA ALA A 290 33.30 92.17 11.49
C ALA A 290 32.66 90.80 11.21
N TRP A 291 31.56 90.77 10.47
CA TRP A 291 30.86 89.53 10.10
C TRP A 291 31.69 88.66 9.16
N SER A 292 32.32 89.25 8.13
CA SER A 292 33.19 88.50 7.21
C SER A 292 34.44 87.98 7.89
N GLN A 293 35.01 88.73 8.86
CA GLN A 293 36.10 88.26 9.69
C GLN A 293 35.69 87.09 10.58
N GLN A 294 34.52 87.16 11.24
CA GLN A 294 34.03 86.03 12.04
C GLN A 294 33.68 84.82 11.17
N ALA A 295 33.09 85.02 9.99
CA ALA A 295 32.82 83.97 9.04
C ALA A 295 34.10 83.30 8.53
N ALA A 296 35.15 84.09 8.22
CA ALA A 296 36.45 83.57 7.82
C ALA A 296 37.14 82.81 8.95
N LYS A 297 37.05 83.28 10.20
CA LYS A 297 37.52 82.54 11.39
C LYS A 297 36.80 81.20 11.54
N LEU A 298 35.48 81.19 11.41
CA LEU A 298 34.67 79.97 11.48
C LEU A 298 35.04 78.98 10.36
N ALA A 299 35.19 79.47 9.12
CA ALA A 299 35.63 78.67 7.98
C ALA A 299 37.03 78.07 8.21
N LEU A 300 37.95 78.83 8.79
CA LEU A 300 39.29 78.36 9.15
C LEU A 300 39.23 77.28 10.24
N VAL A 301 38.46 77.50 11.31
CA VAL A 301 38.22 76.50 12.37
C VAL A 301 37.68 75.20 11.77
N PHE A 302 36.71 75.30 10.85
CA PHE A 302 36.14 74.14 10.17
C PHE A 302 37.18 73.38 9.32
N LEU A 303 38.01 74.09 8.54
CA LEU A 303 39.08 73.47 7.75
C LEU A 303 40.16 72.84 8.62
N PHE A 304 40.54 73.50 9.72
CA PHE A 304 41.51 72.99 10.67
C PHE A 304 41.00 71.74 11.38
N MET A 305 39.74 71.76 11.84
CA MET A 305 39.06 70.59 12.40
C MET A 305 39.01 69.44 11.40
N LYS A 306 38.68 69.70 10.12
CA LYS A 306 38.69 68.69 9.06
C LYS A 306 40.08 68.09 8.83
N ARG A 307 41.13 68.91 8.89
CA ARG A 307 42.52 68.44 8.72
C ARG A 307 43.01 67.63 9.92
N LEU A 308 42.76 68.11 11.14
CA LEU A 308 43.12 67.43 12.39
C LEU A 308 42.36 66.12 12.56
N ARG A 309 41.05 66.09 12.26
CA ARG A 309 40.26 64.86 12.30
C ARG A 309 40.78 63.80 11.32
N ARG A 310 41.21 64.21 10.11
CA ARG A 310 41.87 63.28 9.17
C ARG A 310 43.16 62.73 9.76
N GLY A 311 44.01 63.59 10.32
CA GLY A 311 45.23 63.16 11.00
C GLY A 311 44.96 62.20 12.17
N ALA A 312 44.03 62.53 13.05
CA ALA A 312 43.66 61.68 14.19
C ALA A 312 43.11 60.31 13.76
N ALA A 313 42.42 60.24 12.63
CA ALA A 313 41.98 58.97 12.03
C ALA A 313 43.16 58.18 11.45
N ASP A 314 44.11 58.85 10.80
CA ASP A 314 45.30 58.20 10.21
C ASP A 314 46.23 57.63 11.29
N TYR A 315 46.30 58.25 12.48
CA TYR A 315 47.01 57.73 13.66
C TYR A 315 46.22 56.69 14.48
N GLY A 316 44.99 56.33 14.04
CA GLY A 316 44.16 55.35 14.74
C GLY A 316 43.58 55.80 16.09
N ILE A 317 43.70 57.10 16.42
CA ILE A 317 43.17 57.68 17.66
C ILE A 317 41.66 57.91 17.54
N HIS A 318 41.18 58.22 16.33
CA HIS A 318 39.77 58.42 16.03
C HIS A 318 39.21 57.25 15.22
N ASN A 319 38.22 56.56 15.76
CA ASN A 319 37.49 55.54 15.02
C ASN A 319 36.49 56.26 14.12
N ARG A 320 36.58 56.13 12.78
CA ARG A 320 35.65 56.80 11.84
C ARG A 320 34.18 56.32 11.94
N VAL A 321 33.78 55.71 13.06
CA VAL A 321 32.46 55.14 13.34
C VAL A 321 31.42 56.25 13.54
N GLY A 322 31.84 57.44 13.97
CA GLY A 322 31.04 58.66 13.86
C GLY A 322 31.20 59.32 12.49
N ALA A 323 30.47 58.88 11.47
CA ALA A 323 30.18 59.78 10.35
C ALA A 323 29.55 61.08 10.92
N THR A 324 29.59 62.22 10.25
CA THR A 324 28.89 63.43 10.75
C THR A 324 27.36 63.24 10.83
N TYR A 325 26.85 62.20 10.15
CA TYR A 325 25.43 61.90 10.00
C TYR A 325 24.66 61.60 11.31
N PRO A 326 25.13 60.75 12.26
CA PRO A 326 24.44 60.50 13.53
C PRO A 326 24.40 61.74 14.44
N TYR A 327 25.42 62.61 14.35
CA TYR A 327 25.46 63.87 15.09
C TYR A 327 24.45 64.87 14.54
N ILE A 328 24.41 65.01 13.21
CA ILE A 328 23.46 65.90 12.55
C ILE A 328 22.04 65.39 12.78
N SER A 329 21.79 64.08 12.66
CA SER A 329 20.45 63.51 12.89
C SER A 329 20.00 63.63 14.34
N SER A 330 20.87 63.39 15.33
CA SER A 330 20.54 63.58 16.75
C SER A 330 20.32 65.05 17.10
N LEU A 331 21.13 65.97 16.56
CA LEU A 331 20.92 67.41 16.73
C LEU A 331 19.57 67.85 16.12
N PHE A 332 19.27 67.41 14.89
CA PHE A 332 17.96 67.67 14.26
C PHE A 332 16.82 67.07 15.07
N ALA A 333 16.95 65.87 15.63
CA ALA A 333 15.93 65.26 16.48
C ALA A 333 15.71 66.06 17.78
N VAL A 334 16.77 66.56 18.40
CA VAL A 334 16.68 67.41 19.61
C VAL A 334 16.06 68.78 19.28
N VAL A 335 16.49 69.41 18.19
CA VAL A 335 15.91 70.69 17.74
C VAL A 335 14.45 70.53 17.36
N TYR A 336 14.11 69.47 16.61
CA TYR A 336 12.75 69.16 16.19
C TYR A 336 11.85 68.88 17.40
N SER A 337 12.29 68.04 18.34
CA SER A 337 11.51 67.76 19.56
C SER A 337 11.37 68.99 20.45
N GLY A 338 12.39 69.86 20.54
CA GLY A 338 12.31 71.14 21.23
C GLY A 338 11.33 72.12 20.58
N MET A 339 11.33 72.20 19.25
CA MET A 339 10.37 73.01 18.48
C MET A 339 8.95 72.46 18.60
N ALA A 340 8.76 71.14 18.50
CA ALA A 340 7.47 70.49 18.68
C ALA A 340 6.88 70.72 20.09
N LYS A 341 7.72 70.71 21.14
CA LYS A 341 7.32 71.09 22.51
C LYS A 341 6.92 72.56 22.62
N ARG A 342 7.62 73.48 21.95
CA ARG A 342 7.25 74.91 21.97
C ARG A 342 5.98 75.19 21.15
N LEU A 343 5.79 74.50 20.04
CA LEU A 343 4.59 74.60 19.21
C LEU A 343 3.35 74.00 19.91
N SER A 344 3.50 72.93 20.68
CA SER A 344 2.42 72.38 21.51
C SER A 344 2.05 73.29 22.69
N VAL A 345 3.01 74.06 23.24
CA VAL A 345 2.72 75.11 24.26
C VAL A 345 2.03 76.34 23.65
N LEU A 346 2.21 76.59 22.34
CA LEU A 346 1.55 77.66 21.59
C LEU A 346 0.18 77.25 21.00
N HIS A 347 -0.26 76.00 21.21
CA HIS A 347 -1.57 75.54 20.76
C HIS A 347 -2.65 75.80 21.83
N LEU A 348 -3.25 76.98 21.65
CA LEU A 348 -4.61 77.43 21.99
C LEU A 348 -5.03 77.52 23.47
N PRO A 349 -5.58 78.68 23.89
CA PRO A 349 -6.39 78.74 25.12
C PRO A 349 -7.54 77.74 24.99
N SER A 350 -7.75 76.96 26.05
CA SER A 350 -8.94 76.13 26.22
C SER A 350 -10.19 77.00 25.96
N PRO A 351 -11.14 76.57 25.11
CA PRO A 351 -12.37 77.32 24.83
C PRO A 351 -13.29 77.50 26.04
N ASP A 352 -12.98 76.89 27.19
CA ASP A 352 -13.85 76.86 28.36
C ASP A 352 -13.14 77.46 29.58
N ALA A 353 -13.13 78.79 29.65
CA ALA A 353 -13.03 79.52 30.91
C ALA A 353 -14.20 80.53 30.95
N PRO A 354 -14.91 80.60 32.10
CA PRO A 354 -16.34 80.93 32.20
C PRO A 354 -16.77 82.32 31.76
#